data_AF-A0A7S3BRF2-F1
#
_entry.id   AF-A0A7S3BRF2-F1
#
_cell.length_a   1.000
_cell.length_b   1.000
_cell.length_c   1.000
_cell.angle_alpha   90.00
_cell.angle_beta   90.00
_cell.angle_gamma   90.00
#
_symmetry.space_group_name_H-M   'P 1'
#
loop_
_entity.id
_entity.type
_entity.pdbx_description
1 polymer ?
#
loop_
_entity_poly.entity_id
_entity_poly.type
_entity_poly.pdbx_seq_one_letter_code
_entity_poly.pdbx_strand_id
1 'polypeptide(L)'
;TEGWMLACETAKQFVAVQPYILSGTFSSPAGSKASWSFDATESRARRLVGPCLAGRSFYIALSSTDTALEPEFAAVIKASGGTIQRAKPSASGGAVIVVSSEDARGQWGRWLNWDHVTLLRQDHLLTCIMRQQLDLTDGLLS
;
A
#
# COMPACT_ATOMS: atom_id res chain seq x y z
N THR A 1 1.55 6.39 20.59
CA THR A 1 0.63 5.40 21.20
C THR A 1 -0.34 6.12 22.13
N GLU A 2 -1.39 5.46 22.61
CA GLU A 2 -2.25 6.02 23.66
C GLU A 2 -1.45 6.45 24.90
N GLY A 3 -0.38 5.73 25.22
CA GLY A 3 0.55 6.10 26.29
C GLY A 3 1.23 7.46 26.10
N TRP A 4 1.49 7.90 24.85
CA TRP A 4 2.02 9.26 24.59
C TRP A 4 0.97 10.33 24.91
N MET A 5 -0.28 10.09 24.54
CA MET A 5 -1.39 11.01 24.82
C MET A 5 -1.58 11.17 26.33
N LEU A 6 -1.58 10.07 27.07
CA LEU A 6 -1.68 10.09 28.54
C LEU A 6 -0.50 10.82 29.19
N ALA A 7 0.72 10.63 28.67
CA ALA A 7 1.90 11.32 29.16
C ALA A 7 1.83 12.84 28.91
N CYS A 8 1.37 13.26 27.73
CA CYS A 8 1.14 14.66 27.41
C CYS A 8 0.06 15.27 28.30
N GLU A 9 -1.05 14.55 28.52
CA GLU A 9 -2.15 14.99 29.38
C GLU A 9 -1.71 15.15 30.84
N THR A 10 -0.89 14.22 31.32
CA THR A 10 -0.33 14.23 32.68
C THR A 10 0.65 15.39 32.85
N ALA A 11 1.52 15.61 31.86
CA ALA A 11 2.51 16.68 31.87
C ALA A 11 1.92 18.06 31.53
N LYS A 12 0.67 18.14 31.07
CA LYS A 12 0.01 19.35 30.55
C LYS A 12 0.79 20.03 29.41
N GLN A 13 1.59 19.26 28.68
CA GLN A 13 2.39 19.72 27.54
C GLN A 13 2.75 18.55 26.64
N PHE A 14 3.16 18.82 25.40
CA PHE A 14 3.72 17.78 24.53
C PHE A 14 5.07 17.30 25.06
N VAL A 15 5.16 16.01 25.41
CA VAL A 15 6.42 15.38 25.80
C VAL A 15 7.12 14.75 24.59
N ALA A 16 8.42 14.49 24.73
CA ALA A 16 9.21 13.82 23.69
C ALA A 16 8.54 12.51 23.24
N VAL A 17 8.42 12.33 21.93
CA VAL A 17 7.68 11.19 21.33
C VAL A 17 8.50 9.90 21.32
N GLN A 18 9.83 10.00 21.36
CA GLN A 18 10.80 8.92 21.18
C GLN A 18 10.47 7.63 21.96
N PRO A 19 10.15 7.65 23.27
CA PRO A 19 9.85 6.43 24.03
C PRO A 19 8.47 5.83 23.73
N TYR A 20 7.62 6.53 22.96
CA TYR A 20 6.25 6.12 22.63
C TYR A 20 6.05 5.78 21.15
N ILE A 21 7.13 5.81 20.38
CA ILE A 21 7.11 5.40 18.98
C ILE A 21 6.87 3.88 18.93
N LEU A 22 5.93 3.45 18.10
CA LEU A 22 5.73 2.01 17.85
C LEU A 22 7.00 1.39 17.28
N SER A 23 7.45 0.29 17.88
CA SER A 23 8.65 -0.45 17.52
C SER A 23 8.39 -1.94 17.47
N GLY A 24 9.12 -2.65 16.63
CA GLY A 24 9.06 -4.10 16.49
C GLY A 24 8.04 -4.57 15.45
N THR A 25 7.81 -5.88 15.46
CA THR A 25 6.99 -6.57 14.46
C THR A 25 5.51 -6.57 14.81
N PHE A 26 4.68 -6.27 13.82
CA PHE A 26 3.22 -6.33 13.87
C PHE A 26 2.73 -7.26 12.77
N SER A 27 1.61 -7.95 13.04
CA SER A 27 0.98 -8.83 12.05
C SER A 27 -0.53 -8.85 12.20
N SER A 28 -1.20 -9.25 11.14
CA SER A 28 -2.63 -9.60 11.16
C SER A 28 -2.90 -10.66 12.24
N PRO A 29 -4.04 -10.58 12.95
CA PRO A 29 -4.48 -11.65 13.84
C PRO A 29 -4.60 -12.99 13.11
N ALA A 30 -4.34 -14.09 13.82
CA ALA A 30 -4.55 -15.42 13.28
C ALA A 30 -6.00 -15.61 12.79
N GLY A 31 -6.17 -16.19 11.60
CA GLY A 31 -7.49 -16.40 10.99
C GLY A 31 -8.07 -15.19 10.24
N SER A 32 -7.33 -14.08 10.12
CA SER A 32 -7.72 -12.97 9.25
C SER A 32 -7.73 -13.39 7.78
N LYS A 33 -8.67 -12.85 6.99
CA LYS A 33 -8.74 -13.10 5.54
C LYS A 33 -7.49 -12.63 4.78
N ALA A 34 -6.87 -11.55 5.26
CA ALA A 34 -5.62 -11.04 4.73
C ALA A 34 -4.50 -11.29 5.74
N SER A 35 -3.43 -11.95 5.31
CA SER A 35 -2.22 -12.14 6.10
C SER A 35 -1.24 -11.01 5.81
N TRP A 36 -0.85 -10.26 6.84
CA TRP A 36 0.16 -9.22 6.71
C TRP A 36 1.09 -9.22 7.92
N SER A 37 2.34 -8.79 7.69
CA SER A 37 3.30 -8.53 8.77
C SER A 37 4.28 -7.44 8.34
N PHE A 38 4.73 -6.61 9.27
CA PHE A 38 5.79 -5.64 9.05
C PHE A 38 6.48 -5.28 10.36
N ASP A 39 7.73 -4.85 10.29
CA ASP A 39 8.43 -4.23 11.41
C ASP A 39 8.31 -2.70 11.32
N ALA A 40 7.75 -2.08 12.37
CA ALA A 40 7.51 -0.64 12.40
C ALA A 40 8.80 0.18 12.49
N THR A 41 9.87 -0.39 13.06
CA THR A 41 11.18 0.24 13.13
C THR A 41 11.83 0.25 11.75
N GLU A 42 11.86 -0.91 11.07
CA GLU A 42 12.42 -1.01 9.71
C GLU A 42 11.65 -0.19 8.69
N SER A 43 10.31 -0.26 8.73
CA SER A 43 9.43 0.50 7.83
C SER A 43 9.71 2.01 7.93
N ARG A 44 9.86 2.53 9.15
CA ARG A 44 10.21 3.93 9.37
C ARG A 44 11.59 4.27 8.85
N ALA A 45 12.58 3.41 9.08
CA ALA A 45 13.94 3.60 8.57
C ALA A 45 13.96 3.68 7.03
N ARG A 46 13.22 2.78 6.34
CA ARG A 46 13.08 2.80 4.88
C ARG A 46 12.38 4.07 4.39
N ARG A 47 11.32 4.51 5.08
CA ARG A 47 10.62 5.76 4.72
C ARG A 47 11.53 6.98 4.77
N LEU A 48 12.48 7.03 5.70
CA LEU A 48 13.44 8.13 5.81
C LEU A 48 14.40 8.19 4.61
N VAL A 49 14.68 7.05 3.96
CA VAL A 49 15.45 7.00 2.71
C VAL A 49 14.62 7.52 1.55
N GLY A 50 13.34 7.17 1.49
CA GLY A 50 12.40 7.74 0.53
C GLY A 50 11.06 7.00 0.46
N PRO A 51 10.09 7.53 -0.30
CA PRO A 51 8.81 6.87 -0.51
C PRO A 51 8.97 5.57 -1.31
N CYS A 52 8.38 4.47 -0.84
CA CYS A 52 8.54 3.17 -1.50
C CYS A 52 7.93 3.08 -2.90
N LEU A 53 7.02 3.98 -3.26
CA LEU A 53 6.36 4.00 -4.57
C LEU A 53 6.87 5.14 -5.48
N ALA A 54 7.95 5.82 -5.10
CA ALA A 54 8.50 6.94 -5.86
C ALA A 54 8.78 6.57 -7.33
N GLY A 55 8.34 7.42 -8.26
CA GLY A 55 8.55 7.22 -9.70
C GLY A 55 7.69 6.12 -10.34
N ARG A 56 6.72 5.56 -9.61
CA ARG A 56 5.82 4.51 -10.11
C ARG A 56 4.43 5.06 -10.42
N SER A 57 3.86 4.55 -11.51
CA SER A 57 2.49 4.86 -11.93
C SER A 57 1.55 3.69 -11.64
N PHE A 58 0.37 3.99 -11.15
CA PHE A 58 -0.64 3.02 -10.75
C PHE A 58 -1.97 3.28 -11.44
N TYR A 59 -2.67 2.23 -11.81
CA TYR A 59 -4.08 2.27 -12.17
C TYR A 59 -4.86 1.38 -11.19
N ILE A 60 -6.00 1.85 -10.69
CA ILE A 60 -6.81 1.11 -9.73
C ILE A 60 -7.98 0.48 -10.50
N ALA A 61 -8.07 -0.85 -10.46
CA ALA A 61 -9.08 -1.66 -11.15
C ALA A 61 -9.78 -2.58 -10.14
N LEU A 62 -10.59 -1.99 -9.25
CA LEU A 62 -11.29 -2.74 -8.21
C LEU A 62 -12.61 -3.33 -8.72
N SER A 63 -13.13 -4.33 -8.00
CA SER A 63 -14.46 -4.87 -8.23
C SER A 63 -15.54 -3.83 -7.87
N SER A 64 -16.77 -4.07 -8.30
CA SER A 64 -17.91 -3.20 -7.98
C SER A 64 -18.20 -3.12 -6.48
N THR A 65 -17.85 -4.15 -5.70
CA THR A 65 -17.99 -4.16 -4.23
C THR A 65 -16.98 -3.26 -3.55
N ASP A 66 -15.80 -3.06 -4.16
CA ASP A 66 -14.66 -2.39 -3.55
C ASP A 66 -14.45 -0.97 -4.10
N THR A 67 -15.23 -0.57 -5.11
CA THR A 67 -15.10 0.75 -5.77
C THR A 67 -15.25 1.92 -4.79
N ALA A 68 -16.04 1.76 -3.73
CA ALA A 68 -16.19 2.79 -2.70
C ALA A 68 -14.88 3.10 -1.95
N LEU A 69 -13.92 2.16 -1.94
CA LEU A 69 -12.61 2.30 -1.29
C LEU A 69 -11.56 2.95 -2.20
N GLU A 70 -11.85 3.13 -3.49
CA GLU A 70 -10.91 3.67 -4.47
C GLU A 70 -10.30 5.03 -4.05
N PRO A 71 -11.08 6.02 -3.55
CA PRO A 71 -10.50 7.31 -3.15
C PRO A 71 -9.49 7.20 -2.01
N GLU A 72 -9.78 6.36 -1.01
CA GLU A 72 -8.90 6.12 0.14
C GLU A 72 -7.64 5.38 -0.30
N PHE A 73 -7.79 4.36 -1.13
CA PHE A 73 -6.67 3.60 -1.68
C PHE A 73 -5.76 4.47 -2.54
N ALA A 74 -6.33 5.34 -3.37
CA ALA A 74 -5.61 6.34 -4.15
C ALA A 74 -4.84 7.33 -3.25
N ALA A 75 -5.42 7.74 -2.12
CA ALA A 75 -4.75 8.61 -1.16
C ALA A 75 -3.54 7.91 -0.51
N VAL A 76 -3.68 6.62 -0.16
CA VAL A 76 -2.59 5.81 0.40
C VAL A 76 -1.42 5.65 -0.58
N ILE A 77 -1.72 5.37 -1.86
CA ILE A 77 -0.68 5.29 -2.91
C ILE A 77 0.04 6.63 -3.07
N LYS A 78 -0.70 7.75 -3.13
CA LYS A 78 -0.12 9.09 -3.26
C LYS A 78 0.76 9.45 -2.07
N ALA A 79 0.30 9.19 -0.85
CA ALA A 79 1.09 9.41 0.37
C ALA A 79 2.39 8.57 0.37
N SER A 80 2.36 7.42 -0.30
CA SER A 80 3.49 6.51 -0.46
C SER A 80 4.41 6.87 -1.65
N GLY A 81 4.13 7.97 -2.35
CA GLY A 81 4.95 8.52 -3.44
C GLY A 81 4.57 8.06 -4.85
N GLY A 82 3.50 7.28 -4.99
CA GLY A 82 3.01 6.80 -6.28
C GLY A 82 2.13 7.82 -7.00
N THR A 83 2.04 7.69 -8.31
CA THR A 83 1.14 8.50 -9.15
C THR A 83 -0.05 7.67 -9.62
N ILE A 84 -1.27 8.20 -9.51
CA ILE A 84 -2.48 7.54 -9.99
C ILE A 84 -2.81 7.98 -11.43
N GLN A 85 -2.90 7.01 -12.33
CA GLN A 85 -3.44 7.18 -13.67
C GLN A 85 -4.97 7.09 -13.61
N ARG A 86 -5.67 8.06 -14.22
CA ARG A 86 -7.13 8.07 -14.32
C ARG A 86 -7.65 7.26 -15.51
N ALA A 87 -6.85 7.17 -16.57
CA ALA A 87 -7.20 6.43 -17.76
C ALA A 87 -6.80 4.97 -17.60
N LYS A 88 -7.61 4.06 -18.17
CA LYS A 88 -7.25 2.65 -18.30
C LYS A 88 -5.94 2.50 -19.07
N PRO A 89 -5.07 1.55 -18.68
CA PRO A 89 -3.88 1.23 -19.45
C PRO A 89 -4.24 0.91 -20.91
N SER A 90 -3.36 1.33 -21.82
CA SER A 90 -3.44 1.03 -23.25
C SER A 90 -2.24 0.22 -23.71
N ALA A 91 -2.34 -0.42 -24.88
CA ALA A 91 -1.34 -1.35 -25.39
C ALA A 91 0.04 -0.72 -25.68
N SER A 92 0.09 0.59 -25.91
CA SER A 92 1.32 1.34 -26.20
C SER A 92 1.71 2.31 -25.06
N GLY A 93 1.20 2.08 -23.85
CA GLY A 93 1.43 2.92 -22.70
C GLY A 93 2.83 2.76 -22.06
N GLY A 94 3.17 3.68 -21.17
CA GLY A 94 4.32 3.53 -20.27
C GLY A 94 4.05 2.50 -19.17
N ALA A 95 5.11 2.09 -18.48
CA ALA A 95 5.04 1.11 -17.39
C ALA A 95 4.03 1.52 -16.30
N VAL A 96 3.11 0.62 -15.97
CA VAL A 96 2.03 0.86 -14.99
C VAL A 96 1.77 -0.39 -14.15
N ILE A 97 1.54 -0.17 -12.85
CA ILE A 97 1.09 -1.20 -11.94
C ILE A 97 -0.43 -1.09 -11.81
N VAL A 98 -1.14 -2.11 -12.26
CA VAL A 98 -2.59 -2.21 -12.10
C VAL A 98 -2.86 -2.91 -10.77
N VAL A 99 -3.55 -2.22 -9.87
CA VAL A 99 -3.96 -2.77 -8.58
C VAL A 99 -5.37 -3.27 -8.68
N SER A 100 -5.58 -4.54 -8.37
CA SER A 100 -6.88 -5.20 -8.55
C SER A 100 -7.12 -6.26 -7.47
N SER A 101 -8.31 -6.87 -7.52
CA SER A 101 -8.71 -8.01 -6.72
C SER A 101 -9.06 -9.18 -7.64
N GLU A 102 -8.93 -10.42 -7.14
CA GLU A 102 -9.31 -11.64 -7.88
C GLU A 102 -10.76 -11.58 -8.40
N ASP A 103 -11.67 -10.99 -7.62
CA ASP A 103 -13.08 -10.83 -8.00
C ASP A 103 -13.27 -9.90 -9.22
N ALA A 104 -12.26 -9.07 -9.53
CA ALA A 104 -12.24 -8.20 -10.70
C ALA A 104 -11.54 -8.83 -11.92
N ARG A 105 -11.26 -10.15 -11.90
CA ARG A 105 -10.55 -10.87 -12.98
C ARG A 105 -11.15 -10.66 -14.37
N GLY A 106 -12.48 -10.52 -14.45
CA GLY A 106 -13.15 -10.21 -15.71
C GLY A 106 -12.72 -8.88 -16.37
N GLN A 107 -12.13 -7.95 -15.62
CA GLN A 107 -11.66 -6.65 -16.10
C GLN A 107 -10.22 -6.69 -16.63
N TRP A 108 -9.42 -7.67 -16.23
CA TRP A 108 -7.99 -7.72 -16.56
C TRP A 108 -7.76 -7.87 -18.06
N GLY A 109 -8.66 -8.59 -18.75
CA GLY A 109 -8.74 -8.66 -20.21
C GLY A 109 -7.37 -8.90 -20.86
N ARG A 110 -6.94 -7.93 -21.68
CA ARG A 110 -5.67 -8.01 -22.43
C ARG A 110 -4.44 -7.58 -21.63
N TRP A 111 -4.61 -7.01 -20.43
CA TRP A 111 -3.49 -6.48 -19.64
C TRP A 111 -2.50 -7.55 -19.19
N LEU A 112 -2.96 -8.78 -19.00
CA LEU A 112 -2.09 -9.93 -18.67
C LEU A 112 -1.02 -10.21 -19.74
N ASN A 113 -1.24 -9.75 -20.97
CA ASN A 113 -0.34 -9.99 -22.11
C ASN A 113 0.54 -8.77 -22.45
N TRP A 114 0.53 -7.72 -21.63
CA TRP A 114 1.26 -6.48 -21.90
C TRP A 114 2.45 -6.35 -20.96
N ASP A 115 3.67 -6.39 -21.51
CA ASP A 115 4.92 -6.41 -20.74
C ASP A 115 5.12 -5.16 -19.86
N HIS A 116 4.48 -4.04 -20.21
CA HIS A 116 4.51 -2.80 -19.44
C HIS A 116 3.45 -2.73 -18.34
N VAL A 117 2.58 -3.74 -18.22
CA VAL A 117 1.55 -3.79 -17.18
C VAL A 117 1.88 -4.88 -16.17
N THR A 118 1.97 -4.49 -14.90
CA THR A 118 2.08 -5.44 -13.78
C THR A 118 0.76 -5.45 -13.02
N LEU A 119 0.05 -6.58 -12.99
CA LEU A 119 -1.17 -6.72 -12.18
C LEU A 119 -0.83 -7.21 -10.78
N LEU A 120 -1.23 -6.45 -9.76
CA LEU A 120 -0.89 -6.69 -8.37
C LEU A 120 -2.14 -6.73 -7.50
N ARG A 121 -2.19 -7.66 -6.54
CA ARG A 121 -3.26 -7.71 -5.56
C ARG A 121 -3.26 -6.48 -4.65
N GLN A 122 -4.47 -5.97 -4.36
CA GLN A 122 -4.65 -4.80 -3.50
C GLN A 122 -4.08 -4.96 -2.08
N ASP A 123 -4.28 -6.12 -1.46
CA ASP A 123 -3.82 -6.43 -0.10
C ASP A 123 -2.30 -6.52 -0.01
N HIS A 124 -1.68 -7.08 -1.06
CA HIS A 124 -0.23 -7.14 -1.18
C HIS A 124 0.39 -5.74 -1.31
N LEU A 125 -0.20 -4.85 -2.12
CA LEU A 125 0.29 -3.48 -2.21
C LEU A 125 0.21 -2.75 -0.87
N LEU A 126 -0.88 -2.90 -0.12
CA LEU A 126 -0.99 -2.32 1.23
C LEU A 126 0.09 -2.87 2.16
N THR A 127 0.38 -4.17 2.07
CA THR A 127 1.47 -4.80 2.84
C THR A 127 2.84 -4.23 2.45
N CYS A 128 3.10 -4.05 1.15
CA CYS A 128 4.31 -3.38 0.65
C CYS A 128 4.45 -1.95 1.20
N ILE A 129 3.35 -1.20 1.25
CA ILE A 129 3.31 0.15 1.81
C ILE A 129 3.58 0.13 3.32
N MET A 130 2.98 -0.79 4.07
CA MET A 130 3.26 -0.95 5.50
C MET A 130 4.74 -1.30 5.76
N ARG A 131 5.35 -2.10 4.88
CA ARG A 131 6.78 -2.46 4.92
C ARG A 131 7.71 -1.38 4.37
N GLN A 132 7.16 -0.35 3.72
CA GLN A 132 7.89 0.67 2.95
C GLN A 132 8.89 0.04 1.95
N GLN A 133 8.44 -1.02 1.28
CA GLN A 133 9.22 -1.77 0.30
C GLN A 133 8.28 -2.36 -0.75
N LEU A 134 8.47 -1.98 -2.01
CA LEU A 134 7.67 -2.51 -3.12
C LEU A 134 8.25 -3.83 -3.60
N ASP A 135 7.45 -4.88 -3.53
CA ASP A 135 7.74 -6.19 -4.12
C ASP A 135 6.75 -6.45 -5.26
N LEU A 136 7.30 -6.64 -6.47
CA LEU A 136 6.54 -6.90 -7.70
C LEU A 136 6.57 -8.38 -8.11
N THR A 137 7.24 -9.23 -7.34
CA THR A 137 7.33 -10.67 -7.59
C THR A 137 6.25 -11.42 -6.81
N ASP A 138 6.06 -11.02 -5.56
CA ASP A 138 4.94 -11.50 -4.75
C ASP A 138 3.65 -10.74 -5.11
N GLY A 139 2.51 -11.39 -4.90
CA GLY A 139 1.20 -10.75 -5.04
C GLY A 139 0.73 -10.48 -6.47
N LEU A 140 1.43 -11.02 -7.47
CA LEU A 140 1.01 -10.93 -8.86
C LEU A 140 -0.32 -11.65 -9.09
N LEU A 141 -1.14 -11.05 -9.96
CA LEU A 141 -2.39 -11.60 -10.46
C LEU A 141 -2.17 -12.23 -11.84
N SER A 142 -2.76 -13.41 -12.07
CA SER A 142 -2.61 -14.22 -13.29
C SER A 142 -3.93 -14.80 -13.74
#